data_AF-A0A928S442-F1
#
_entry.id   AF-A0A928S442-F1
#
_cell.length_a   1.000
_cell.length_b   1.000
_cell.length_c   1.000
_cell.angle_alpha   90.00
_cell.angle_beta   90.00
_cell.angle_gamma   90.00
#
_symmetry.space_group_name_H-M   'P 1'
#
loop_
_entity.id
_entity.type
_entity.pdbx_description
1 polymer ?
#
loop_
_entity_poly.entity_id
_entity_poly.type
_entity_poly.pdbx_seq_one_letter_code
_entity_poly.pdbx_strand_id
1 'polypeptide(L)'
;MSVPANPWIVRRLLAEAPTLRHDAKVGVGTMFAASYAALQAELAAITPPTVYRAVNGMKAASAYALAPLVADDDLAQPYENAGFGKLAATLHELNATDRGSAGDRETADAWARELGLGDWYEWRRIDRRLP
;
A
#
# COMPACT_ATOMS: atom_id res chain seq x y z
N MET A 1 1.95 -3.05 -8.10
CA MET A 1 2.18 -1.77 -7.39
C MET A 1 3.03 -2.09 -6.17
N SER A 2 4.18 -1.44 -5.97
CA SER A 2 4.99 -1.63 -4.75
C SER A 2 4.36 -0.80 -3.63
N VAL A 3 3.43 -1.42 -2.92
CA VAL A 3 2.58 -0.76 -1.92
C VAL A 3 3.39 -0.15 -0.75
N PRO A 4 4.48 -0.77 -0.25
CA PRO A 4 5.30 -0.18 0.80
C PRO A 4 6.16 1.02 0.34
N ALA A 5 6.66 1.01 -0.90
CA ALA A 5 7.56 2.05 -1.39
C ALA A 5 6.81 3.34 -1.81
N ASN A 6 5.55 3.24 -2.22
CA ASN A 6 4.77 4.35 -2.76
C ASN A 6 4.72 5.60 -1.85
N PRO A 7 4.42 5.49 -0.54
CA PRO A 7 4.41 6.65 0.36
C PRO A 7 5.77 7.37 0.42
N TRP A 8 6.88 6.63 0.32
CA TRP A 8 8.23 7.20 0.32
C TRP A 8 8.52 7.97 -0.97
N ILE A 9 8.10 7.43 -2.12
CA ILE A 9 8.19 8.11 -3.41
C ILE A 9 7.42 9.43 -3.38
N VAL A 10 6.16 9.40 -2.91
CA VAL A 10 5.31 10.61 -2.84
C VAL A 10 5.88 11.63 -1.86
N ARG A 11 6.33 11.19 -0.67
CA ARG A 11 6.96 12.06 0.32
C ARG A 11 8.18 12.76 -0.26
N ARG A 12 9.06 12.02 -0.94
CA ARG A 12 10.26 12.58 -1.58
C ARG A 12 9.90 13.55 -2.69
N LEU A 13 8.96 13.18 -3.56
CA LEU A 13 8.47 14.03 -4.66
C LEU A 13 7.98 15.39 -4.12
N LEU A 14 7.17 15.39 -3.07
CA LEU A 14 6.61 16.62 -2.50
C LEU A 14 7.62 17.44 -1.70
N ALA A 15 8.68 16.82 -1.19
CA ALA A 15 9.80 17.52 -0.59
C ALA A 15 10.65 18.25 -1.65
N GLU A 16 10.90 17.61 -2.79
CA GLU A 16 11.70 18.17 -3.89
C GLU A 16 10.91 19.15 -4.77
N ALA A 17 9.61 18.94 -4.94
CA ALA A 17 8.73 19.76 -5.77
C ALA A 17 7.36 19.99 -5.08
N PRO A 18 7.28 20.89 -4.08
CA PRO A 18 6.03 21.17 -3.37
C PRO A 18 4.89 21.69 -4.26
N THR A 19 5.21 22.24 -5.44
CA THR A 19 4.23 22.70 -6.44
C THR A 19 3.39 21.56 -7.00
N LEU A 20 3.86 20.30 -6.93
CA LEU A 20 3.16 19.12 -7.41
C LEU A 20 2.12 18.58 -6.41
N ARG A 21 1.86 19.25 -5.28
CA ARG A 21 0.89 18.79 -4.26
C ARG A 21 -0.50 18.54 -4.85
N HIS A 22 -0.98 19.44 -5.71
CA HIS A 22 -2.28 19.27 -6.35
C HIS A 22 -2.30 18.04 -7.26
N ASP A 23 -1.31 17.89 -8.13
CA ASP A 23 -1.20 16.78 -9.06
C ASP A 23 -1.04 15.44 -8.33
N ALA A 24 -0.25 15.42 -7.24
CA ALA A 24 -0.11 14.26 -6.37
C ALA A 24 -1.44 13.86 -5.73
N LYS A 25 -2.22 14.83 -5.22
CA LYS A 25 -3.57 14.57 -4.69
C LYS A 25 -4.49 13.97 -5.75
N VAL A 26 -4.53 14.56 -6.95
CA VAL A 26 -5.36 14.06 -8.06
C VAL A 26 -4.94 12.65 -8.50
N GLY A 27 -3.64 12.40 -8.62
CA GLY A 27 -3.11 11.10 -9.03
C GLY A 27 -3.38 10.01 -7.99
N VAL A 28 -3.13 10.30 -6.71
CA VAL A 28 -3.44 9.38 -5.60
C VAL A 28 -4.94 9.13 -5.51
N GLY A 29 -5.76 10.17 -5.58
CA GLY A 29 -7.23 10.05 -5.56
C GLY A 29 -7.75 9.17 -6.70
N THR A 30 -7.23 9.34 -7.92
CA THR A 30 -7.61 8.53 -9.09
C THR A 30 -7.25 7.05 -8.91
N MET A 31 -6.05 6.78 -8.39
CA MET A 31 -5.58 5.42 -8.09
C MET A 31 -6.50 4.70 -7.09
N PHE A 32 -6.99 5.43 -6.08
CA PHE A 32 -7.87 4.86 -5.05
C PHE A 32 -9.33 4.77 -5.46
N ALA A 33 -9.84 5.74 -6.22
CA ALA A 33 -11.20 5.70 -6.75
C ALA A 33 -11.47 4.40 -7.53
N ALA A 34 -10.52 3.99 -8.39
CA ALA A 34 -10.61 2.71 -9.10
C ALA A 34 -10.44 1.50 -8.15
N SER A 35 -9.66 1.65 -7.09
CA SER A 35 -9.35 0.57 -6.15
C SER A 35 -10.48 0.25 -5.17
N TYR A 36 -11.40 1.19 -4.90
CA TYR A 36 -12.54 1.00 -4.00
C TYR A 36 -13.55 -0.03 -4.50
N ALA A 37 -13.61 -0.28 -5.82
CA ALA A 37 -14.44 -1.35 -6.36
C ALA A 37 -14.08 -2.73 -5.76
N ALA A 38 -12.83 -2.91 -5.29
CA ALA A 38 -12.39 -4.14 -4.62
C ALA A 38 -12.98 -4.35 -3.20
N LEU A 39 -13.71 -3.38 -2.66
CA LEU A 39 -14.37 -3.46 -1.34
C LEU A 39 -15.79 -4.01 -1.40
N GLN A 40 -16.31 -4.33 -2.60
CA GLN A 40 -17.66 -4.83 -2.77
C GLN A 40 -17.89 -6.15 -2.02
N ALA A 41 -19.06 -6.27 -1.37
CA ALA A 41 -19.42 -7.44 -0.58
C ALA A 41 -19.49 -8.71 -1.46
N GLU A 42 -19.89 -8.57 -2.71
CA GLU A 42 -19.92 -9.64 -3.71
C GLU A 42 -18.51 -10.20 -3.94
N LEU A 43 -17.50 -9.32 -4.06
CA LEU A 43 -16.11 -9.74 -4.20
C LEU A 43 -15.61 -10.43 -2.93
N ALA A 44 -16.00 -9.95 -1.75
CA ALA A 44 -15.67 -10.60 -0.48
C ALA A 44 -16.25 -12.03 -0.40
N ALA A 45 -17.44 -12.26 -0.96
CA ALA A 45 -18.12 -13.55 -0.94
C ALA A 45 -17.49 -14.59 -1.89
N ILE A 46 -16.95 -14.15 -3.04
CA ILE A 46 -16.41 -15.07 -4.06
C ILE A 46 -14.88 -15.23 -4.00
N THR A 47 -14.18 -14.32 -3.32
CA THR A 47 -12.72 -14.31 -3.25
C THR A 47 -12.23 -15.10 -2.03
N PRO A 48 -11.16 -15.92 -2.13
CA PRO A 48 -10.58 -16.55 -0.95
C PRO A 48 -10.29 -15.52 0.14
N PRO A 49 -10.70 -15.75 1.41
CA PRO A 49 -10.62 -14.73 2.47
C PRO A 49 -9.23 -14.14 2.65
N THR A 50 -8.19 -14.96 2.55
CA THR A 50 -6.78 -14.53 2.62
C THR A 50 -6.42 -13.55 1.51
N VAL A 51 -6.86 -13.80 0.27
CA VAL A 51 -6.61 -12.92 -0.88
C VAL A 51 -7.36 -11.60 -0.71
N TYR A 52 -8.65 -11.66 -0.37
CA TYR A 52 -9.47 -10.46 -0.17
C TYR A 52 -8.89 -9.57 0.93
N ARG A 53 -8.53 -10.18 2.08
CA ARG A 53 -7.90 -9.48 3.20
C ARG A 53 -6.56 -8.86 2.80
N ALA A 54 -5.70 -9.60 2.10
CA ALA A 54 -4.38 -9.12 1.71
C ALA A 54 -4.47 -7.94 0.73
N VAL A 55 -5.26 -8.07 -0.34
CA VAL A 55 -5.39 -7.02 -1.36
C VAL A 55 -5.94 -5.73 -0.75
N ASN A 56 -7.02 -5.81 0.03
CA ASN A 56 -7.64 -4.63 0.61
C ASN A 56 -6.86 -4.09 1.81
N GLY A 57 -6.21 -4.95 2.62
CA GLY A 57 -5.34 -4.54 3.71
C GLY A 57 -4.12 -3.75 3.24
N MET A 58 -3.45 -4.22 2.17
CA MET A 58 -2.33 -3.50 1.56
C MET A 58 -2.77 -2.13 1.01
N LYS A 59 -3.90 -2.08 0.29
CA LYS A 59 -4.44 -0.81 -0.22
C LYS A 59 -4.81 0.15 0.91
N ALA A 60 -5.45 -0.35 1.96
CA ALA A 60 -5.80 0.42 3.14
C ALA A 60 -4.56 1.02 3.81
N ALA A 61 -3.48 0.24 3.98
CA ALA A 61 -2.21 0.72 4.52
C ALA A 61 -1.59 1.83 3.66
N SER A 62 -1.66 1.71 2.33
CA SER A 62 -1.24 2.77 1.41
C SER A 62 -2.11 4.03 1.52
N ALA A 63 -3.44 3.89 1.58
CA ALA A 63 -4.35 5.02 1.73
C ALA A 63 -4.05 5.77 3.03
N TYR A 64 -3.92 5.02 4.12
CA TYR A 64 -3.56 5.53 5.45
C TYR A 64 -2.23 6.32 5.43
N ALA A 65 -1.21 5.79 4.76
CA ALA A 65 0.10 6.44 4.67
C ALA A 65 0.11 7.67 3.74
N LEU A 66 -0.72 7.68 2.69
CA LEU A 66 -0.74 8.73 1.67
C LEU A 66 -1.67 9.90 2.03
N ALA A 67 -2.78 9.64 2.72
CA ALA A 67 -3.76 10.65 3.16
C ALA A 67 -3.11 11.93 3.74
N PRO A 68 -2.21 11.84 4.74
CA PRO A 68 -1.59 13.05 5.31
C PRO A 68 -0.60 13.74 4.35
N LEU A 69 -0.01 13.01 3.38
CA LEU A 69 0.94 13.58 2.43
C LEU A 69 0.24 14.47 1.40
N VAL A 70 -0.98 14.09 1.01
CA VAL A 70 -1.78 14.82 0.01
C VAL A 70 -2.91 15.66 0.61
N ALA A 71 -2.99 15.75 1.94
CA ALA A 71 -4.06 16.44 2.67
C ALA A 71 -5.46 16.00 2.21
N ASP A 72 -5.69 14.69 2.29
CA ASP A 72 -6.95 14.05 1.92
C ASP A 72 -7.31 12.96 2.94
N ASP A 73 -7.92 13.37 4.05
CA ASP A 73 -8.28 12.47 5.15
C ASP A 73 -9.36 11.46 4.74
N ASP A 74 -10.16 11.78 3.71
CA ASP A 74 -11.21 10.90 3.19
C ASP A 74 -10.66 9.72 2.37
N LEU A 75 -9.36 9.74 2.03
CA LEU A 75 -8.73 8.69 1.21
C LEU A 75 -8.74 7.31 1.90
N ALA A 76 -8.58 7.28 3.23
CA ALA A 76 -8.58 6.03 4.00
C ALA A 76 -9.99 5.59 4.42
N GLN A 77 -10.95 6.52 4.46
CA GLN A 77 -12.28 6.31 5.03
C GLN A 77 -13.03 5.09 4.45
N PRO A 78 -13.03 4.81 3.12
CA PRO A 78 -13.70 3.64 2.58
C PRO A 78 -13.16 2.31 3.13
N TYR A 79 -11.84 2.23 3.36
CA TYR A 79 -11.21 1.04 3.93
C TYR A 79 -11.50 0.89 5.43
N GLU A 80 -11.53 2.00 6.16
CA GLU A 80 -11.90 2.01 7.57
C GLU A 80 -13.34 1.52 7.77
N ASN A 81 -14.28 2.04 6.98
CA ASN A 81 -15.68 1.61 6.98
C ASN A 81 -15.84 0.13 6.63
N ALA A 82 -14.95 -0.41 5.78
CA ALA A 82 -14.90 -1.82 5.44
C ALA A 82 -14.14 -2.69 6.47
N GLY A 83 -13.71 -2.13 7.60
CA GLY A 83 -13.08 -2.86 8.70
C GLY A 83 -11.57 -3.07 8.57
N PHE A 84 -10.90 -2.41 7.61
CA PHE A 84 -9.46 -2.58 7.39
C PHE A 84 -8.58 -1.61 8.19
N GLY A 85 -9.14 -0.70 8.98
CA GLY A 85 -8.38 0.35 9.68
C GLY A 85 -7.27 -0.18 10.60
N LYS A 86 -7.56 -1.19 11.43
CA LYS A 86 -6.54 -1.79 12.32
C LYS A 86 -5.40 -2.46 11.55
N LEU A 87 -5.73 -3.18 10.48
CA LEU A 87 -4.74 -3.82 9.62
C LEU A 87 -3.89 -2.77 8.89
N ALA A 88 -4.52 -1.71 8.37
CA ALA A 88 -3.84 -0.60 7.73
C ALA A 88 -2.80 0.04 8.65
N ALA A 89 -3.18 0.36 9.90
CA ALA A 89 -2.28 0.92 10.89
C ALA A 89 -1.11 -0.03 11.21
N THR A 90 -1.37 -1.33 11.36
CA THR A 90 -0.34 -2.35 11.62
C THR A 90 0.68 -2.42 10.48
N LEU A 91 0.20 -2.50 9.24
CA LEU A 91 1.07 -2.55 8.07
C LEU A 91 1.82 -1.22 7.84
N HIS A 92 1.18 -0.09 8.13
CA HIS A 92 1.82 1.22 8.08
C HIS A 92 2.98 1.33 9.06
N GLU A 93 2.80 0.87 10.30
CA GLU A 93 3.85 0.90 11.33
C GLU A 93 5.07 0.07 10.92
N LEU A 94 4.86 -1.10 10.32
CA LEU A 94 5.94 -1.92 9.76
C LEU A 94 6.72 -1.20 8.64
N ASN A 95 6.14 -0.16 8.05
CA ASN A 95 6.71 0.69 7.02
C ASN A 95 6.93 2.13 7.51
N ALA A 96 7.12 2.37 8.81
CA ALA A 96 7.21 3.72 9.37
C ALA A 96 8.52 4.46 9.01
N THR A 97 9.56 3.74 8.57
CA THR A 97 10.88 4.31 8.25
C THR A 97 11.39 3.83 6.88
N ASP A 98 11.88 4.77 6.06
CA ASP A 98 12.57 4.46 4.80
C ASP A 98 13.95 3.88 5.12
N ARG A 99 14.17 2.64 4.70
CA ARG A 99 15.40 1.88 4.92
C ARG A 99 16.02 1.42 3.59
N GLY A 100 15.63 2.08 2.49
CA GLY A 100 16.06 1.74 1.13
C GLY A 100 15.64 0.32 0.72
N SER A 101 16.33 -0.24 -0.28
CA SER A 101 15.94 -1.51 -0.91
C SER A 101 15.99 -2.73 0.03
N ALA A 102 16.95 -2.77 0.97
CA ALA A 102 16.98 -3.81 2.00
C ALA A 102 15.77 -3.68 2.94
N GLY A 103 15.43 -2.44 3.29
CA GLY A 103 14.22 -2.07 4.02
C GLY A 103 12.94 -2.52 3.34
N ASP A 104 12.79 -2.23 2.05
CA ASP A 104 11.61 -2.61 1.27
C ASP A 104 11.38 -4.12 1.30
N ARG A 105 12.46 -4.90 1.20
CA ARG A 105 12.41 -6.36 1.32
C ARG A 105 11.94 -6.80 2.70
N GLU A 106 12.54 -6.26 3.76
CA GLU A 106 12.16 -6.59 5.14
C GLU A 106 10.71 -6.21 5.44
N THR A 107 10.26 -5.04 4.94
CA THR A 107 8.88 -4.58 5.09
C THR A 107 7.92 -5.47 4.32
N ALA A 108 8.25 -5.88 3.09
CA ALA A 108 7.45 -6.82 2.33
C ALA A 108 7.34 -8.19 3.03
N ASP A 109 8.45 -8.71 3.59
CA ASP A 109 8.46 -9.94 4.38
C ASP A 109 7.66 -9.81 5.69
N ALA A 110 7.68 -8.64 6.33
CA ALA A 110 6.85 -8.36 7.50
C ALA A 110 5.35 -8.28 7.15
N TRP A 111 4.99 -7.59 6.06
CA TRP A 111 3.63 -7.53 5.55
C TRP A 111 3.12 -8.92 5.16
N ALA A 112 3.94 -9.72 4.47
CA ALA A 112 3.57 -11.06 4.08
C ALA A 112 3.24 -11.95 5.29
N ARG A 113 4.03 -11.86 6.36
CA ARG A 113 3.72 -12.58 7.61
C ARG A 113 2.41 -12.12 8.23
N GLU A 114 2.19 -10.81 8.34
CA GLU A 114 0.94 -10.24 8.87
C GLU A 114 -0.29 -10.56 7.99
N LEU A 115 -0.07 -10.78 6.71
CA LEU A 115 -1.11 -11.12 5.74
C LEU A 115 -1.34 -12.62 5.56
N GLY A 116 -0.51 -13.48 6.17
CA GLY A 116 -0.56 -14.93 5.97
C GLY A 116 -0.11 -15.36 4.56
N LEU A 117 0.77 -14.58 3.93
CA LEU A 117 1.29 -14.76 2.57
C LEU A 117 2.78 -15.16 2.56
N GLY A 118 3.38 -15.49 3.70
CA GLY A 118 4.83 -15.73 3.82
C GLY A 118 5.36 -16.80 2.88
N ASP A 119 4.56 -17.83 2.59
CA ASP A 119 4.96 -18.96 1.73
C ASP A 119 4.54 -18.76 0.25
N TRP A 120 3.99 -17.59 -0.10
CA TRP A 120 3.42 -17.34 -1.45
C TRP A 120 4.45 -16.84 -2.45
N TYR A 121 5.63 -16.42 -1.99
CA TYR A 121 6.66 -15.88 -2.86
C TYR A 121 8.06 -16.16 -2.30
N GLU A 122 9.04 -15.95 -3.17
CA GLU A 122 10.44 -16.03 -2.83
C GLU A 122 11.21 -14.91 -3.55
N TRP A 123 12.26 -14.41 -2.92
CA TRP A 123 13.16 -13.44 -3.55
C TRP A 123 14.18 -14.17 -4.42
N ARG A 124 14.19 -13.88 -5.71
CA ARG A 124 15.20 -14.37 -6.65
C ARG A 124 16.20 -13.27 -6.99
N ARG A 125 17.50 -13.58 -6.95
CA ARG A 125 18.54 -12.71 -7.50
C ARG A 125 18.52 -12.84 -9.03
N ILE A 126 18.52 -11.71 -9.73
CA ILE A 126 18.69 -11.68 -11.18
C ILE A 126 20.18 -11.51 -11.44
N ASP A 127 20.87 -12.62 -11.73
CA ASP A 127 22.23 -12.57 -12.24
C ASP A 127 22.16 -12.07 -13.69
N ARG A 128 22.45 -10.78 -13.90
CA ARG A 128 22.57 -10.21 -15.26
C ARG A 128 23.77 -10.85 -15.96
N ARG A 129 23.56 -12.02 -16.58
CA ARG A 129 24.22 -12.37 -17.83
C ARG A 129 23.26 -11.94 -18.94
N LEU A 130 23.29 -10.65 -19.25
CA LEU A 130 22.72 -10.21 -20.52
C LEU A 130 23.66 -10.73 -21.63
N PRO A 131 23.15 -11.32 -22.72
CA PRO A 131 23.92 -11.39 -23.95
C PRO A 131 24.26 -10.00 -24.47
#